data_AF-A0A2G6C8W3-F1
#
_entry.id   AF-A0A2G6C8W3-F1
#
_cell.length_a   1.000
_cell.length_b   1.000
_cell.length_c   1.000
_cell.angle_alpha   90.00
_cell.angle_beta   90.00
_cell.angle_gamma   90.00
#
_symmetry.space_group_name_H-M   'P 1'
#
loop_
_entity.id
_entity.type
_entity.pdbx_description
1 polymer ?
#
loop_
_entity_poly.entity_id
_entity_poly.type
_entity_poly.pdbx_seq_one_letter_code
_entity_poly.pdbx_strand_id
1 'polypeptide(L)'
;MFGFGKGKKQEAKTVVTDKETEPKKEGLFARLKKGLSRTGGTLTEGMETLVMGKKKIDDEVLEELETRLLMADLGMDVTQNIMADLTKRVDRSELADLDALTQAMQNK
;
A
#
# COMPACT_ATOMS: atom_id res chain seq x y z
N MET A 1 6.23 17.34 67.93
CA MET A 1 5.07 17.86 67.19
C MET A 1 5.44 17.91 65.72
N PHE A 2 4.93 16.98 64.91
CA PHE A 2 5.24 16.87 63.48
C PHE A 2 4.09 17.45 62.66
N GLY A 3 4.42 18.36 61.75
CA GLY A 3 3.50 18.98 60.80
C GLY A 3 4.09 18.97 59.39
N PHE A 4 3.29 18.44 58.46
CA PHE A 4 3.11 18.80 57.05
C PHE A 4 4.31 19.05 56.13
N GLY A 5 4.37 18.32 55.00
CA GLY A 5 5.28 18.69 53.91
C GLY A 5 5.36 17.77 52.67
N LYS A 6 4.22 17.31 52.16
CA LYS A 6 3.92 16.85 50.78
C LYS A 6 5.03 16.91 49.70
N GLY A 7 5.28 15.79 49.01
CA GLY A 7 6.09 15.80 47.76
C GLY A 7 6.28 14.47 47.03
N LYS A 8 5.19 13.86 46.55
CA LYS A 8 5.04 12.95 45.40
C LYS A 8 6.31 12.49 44.63
N LYS A 9 6.51 11.17 44.56
CA LYS A 9 6.52 10.42 43.28
C LYS A 9 6.24 8.94 43.56
N GLN A 10 5.01 8.55 43.28
CA GLN A 10 4.50 7.18 43.44
C GLN A 10 5.03 6.30 42.32
N GLU A 11 5.62 5.17 42.73
CA GLU A 11 5.96 4.04 41.88
C GLU A 11 4.66 3.42 41.35
N ALA A 12 4.31 3.77 40.12
CA ALA A 12 3.21 3.16 39.40
C ALA A 12 3.66 1.78 38.91
N LYS A 13 3.27 0.78 39.71
CA LYS A 13 3.12 -0.62 39.34
C LYS A 13 2.23 -0.73 38.10
N THR A 14 2.83 -0.76 36.91
CA THR A 14 2.12 -1.07 35.66
C THR A 14 1.86 -2.56 35.63
N VAL A 15 0.67 -2.92 36.13
CA VAL A 15 0.01 -4.18 35.89
C VAL A 15 -0.09 -4.37 34.38
N VAL A 16 0.65 -5.33 33.86
CA VAL A 16 0.47 -5.86 32.51
C VAL A 16 -0.87 -6.58 32.50
N THR A 17 -1.92 -5.83 32.19
CA THR A 17 -3.23 -6.38 31.86
C THR A 17 -3.08 -7.03 30.50
N ASP A 18 -2.98 -8.36 30.50
CA ASP A 18 -3.31 -9.22 29.38
C ASP A 18 -4.76 -8.89 28.97
N LYS A 19 -4.90 -7.95 28.04
CA LYS A 19 -6.14 -7.80 27.30
C LYS A 19 -6.10 -8.82 26.18
N GLU A 20 -6.65 -9.97 26.51
CA GLU A 20 -7.41 -10.84 25.62
C GLU A 20 -7.95 -10.05 24.42
N THR A 21 -7.21 -10.12 23.31
CA THR A 21 -7.73 -9.70 22.02
C THR A 21 -8.60 -10.85 21.55
N GLU A 22 -9.89 -10.78 21.89
CA GLU A 22 -10.90 -11.52 21.15
C GLU A 22 -10.57 -11.37 19.65
N PRO A 23 -10.53 -12.46 18.87
CA PRO A 23 -10.25 -12.37 17.45
C PRO A 23 -11.39 -11.57 16.83
N LYS A 24 -11.15 -10.27 16.67
CA LYS A 24 -12.03 -9.35 15.97
C LYS A 24 -12.19 -9.98 14.59
N LYS A 25 -13.32 -10.65 14.35
CA LYS A 25 -13.55 -11.45 13.14
C LYS A 25 -13.05 -10.63 11.97
N GLU A 26 -11.91 -11.03 11.39
CA GLU A 26 -11.29 -10.28 10.31
C GLU A 26 -12.41 -10.10 9.27
N GLY A 27 -12.81 -8.84 9.04
CA GLY A 27 -13.89 -8.54 8.13
C GLY A 27 -13.60 -9.15 6.77
N LEU A 28 -14.63 -9.43 5.97
CA LEU A 28 -14.46 -10.04 4.64
C LEU A 28 -13.38 -9.32 3.81
N PHE A 29 -13.36 -7.99 3.88
CA PHE A 29 -12.33 -7.15 3.26
C PHE A 29 -10.91 -7.37 3.82
N ALA A 30 -10.75 -7.52 5.14
CA ALA A 30 -9.45 -7.78 5.75
C ALA A 30 -8.89 -9.15 5.30
N ARG A 31 -9.77 -10.16 5.20
CA ARG A 31 -9.41 -11.50 4.69
C ARG A 31 -9.04 -11.47 3.20
N LEU A 32 -9.80 -10.73 2.39
CA LEU A 32 -9.50 -10.49 0.97
C LEU A 32 -8.14 -9.79 0.80
N LYS A 33 -7.92 -8.68 1.51
CA LYS A 33 -6.65 -7.93 1.49
C LYS A 33 -5.47 -8.81 1.89
N LYS A 34 -5.63 -9.65 2.91
CA LYS A 34 -4.61 -10.61 3.37
C LYS A 34 -4.35 -11.72 2.35
N GLY A 35 -5.36 -12.18 1.63
CA GLY A 35 -5.20 -13.12 0.53
C GLY A 35 -4.49 -12.51 -0.68
N LEU A 36 -4.74 -11.24 -0.95
CA LEU A 36 -4.18 -10.47 -2.07
C LEU A 36 -2.84 -9.80 -1.75
N SER A 37 -2.39 -9.81 -0.49
CA SER A 37 -1.18 -9.08 -0.07
C SER A 37 0.09 -9.59 -0.76
N ARG A 38 0.12 -10.88 -1.12
CA ARG A 38 1.27 -11.48 -1.80
C ARG A 38 1.37 -10.97 -3.23
N THR A 39 0.26 -10.96 -3.96
CA THR A 39 0.17 -10.45 -5.34
C THR A 39 0.36 -8.93 -5.39
N GLY A 40 -0.26 -8.20 -4.46
CA GLY A 40 -0.08 -6.76 -4.34
C GLY A 40 1.36 -6.37 -3.99
N GLY A 41 2.04 -7.16 -3.16
CA GLY A 41 3.46 -6.99 -2.84
C GLY A 41 4.35 -7.20 -4.05
N THR A 42 4.21 -8.32 -4.76
CA THR A 42 5.00 -8.63 -5.98
C THR A 42 4.78 -7.61 -7.09
N LEU A 43 3.53 -7.14 -7.27
CA LEU A 43 3.23 -6.09 -8.24
C LEU A 43 3.86 -4.74 -7.84
N THR A 44 3.85 -4.41 -6.55
CA THR A 44 4.45 -3.16 -6.04
C THR A 44 5.98 -3.17 -6.12
N GLU A 45 6.65 -4.25 -5.72
CA GLU A 45 8.10 -4.38 -5.90
C GLU A 45 8.51 -4.36 -7.38
N GLY A 46 7.73 -5.04 -8.23
CA GLY A 46 7.91 -4.97 -9.67
C GLY A 46 7.82 -3.51 -10.14
N MET A 47 6.76 -2.79 -9.76
CA MET A 47 6.61 -1.38 -10.11
C MET A 47 7.78 -0.53 -9.63
N GLU A 48 8.20 -0.64 -8.37
CA GLU A 48 9.34 0.13 -7.84
C GLU A 48 10.61 -0.08 -8.67
N THR A 49 10.88 -1.31 -9.14
CA THR A 49 12.04 -1.57 -10.03
C THR A 49 11.88 -0.97 -11.44
N LEU A 50 10.66 -0.89 -11.98
CA LEU A 50 10.38 -0.21 -13.26
C LEU A 50 10.68 1.29 -13.15
N VAL A 51 10.33 1.84 -11.99
CA VAL A 51 10.40 3.27 -11.66
C VAL A 51 11.82 3.69 -11.32
N MET A 52 12.59 2.81 -10.67
CA MET A 52 13.94 3.07 -10.19
C MET A 52 14.96 3.13 -11.35
N GLY A 53 14.95 4.24 -12.09
CA GLY A 53 15.87 4.50 -13.20
C GLY A 53 15.29 5.41 -14.29
N LYS A 54 13.97 5.52 -14.39
CA LYS A 54 13.25 6.38 -15.34
C LYS A 54 12.77 7.63 -14.58
N LYS A 55 12.89 8.83 -15.18
CA LYS A 55 12.43 10.11 -14.56
C LYS A 55 11.04 10.54 -15.00
N LYS A 56 10.47 9.87 -15.99
CA LYS A 56 9.18 10.19 -16.59
C LYS A 56 8.48 8.89 -16.99
N ILE A 57 7.16 8.95 -17.00
CA ILE A 57 6.33 7.91 -17.62
C ILE A 57 6.35 8.19 -19.11
N ASP A 58 7.09 7.36 -19.86
CA ASP A 58 7.13 7.34 -21.31
C ASP A 58 6.44 6.07 -21.84
N ASP A 59 6.29 5.98 -23.17
CA ASP A 59 5.63 4.84 -23.81
C ASP A 59 6.32 3.50 -23.48
N GLU A 60 7.65 3.51 -23.31
CA GLU A 60 8.44 2.33 -22.96
C GLU A 60 8.09 1.82 -21.56
N VAL A 61 7.92 2.71 -20.59
CA VAL A 61 7.45 2.36 -19.23
C VAL A 61 6.03 1.76 -19.27
N LEU A 62 5.14 2.31 -20.09
CA LEU A 62 3.77 1.80 -20.21
C LEU A 62 3.74 0.40 -20.86
N GLU A 63 4.56 0.16 -21.87
CA GLU A 63 4.63 -1.13 -22.57
C GLU A 63 5.23 -2.24 -21.67
N GLU A 64 6.25 -1.90 -20.87
CA GLU A 64 6.81 -2.83 -19.89
C GLU A 64 5.82 -3.09 -18.73
N LEU A 65 5.05 -2.09 -18.31
CA LEU A 65 3.97 -2.27 -17.35
C LEU A 65 2.89 -3.22 -17.87
N GLU A 66 2.44 -3.05 -19.11
CA GLU A 66 1.46 -3.95 -19.73
C GLU A 66 1.96 -5.40 -19.71
N THR A 67 3.21 -5.62 -20.12
CA THR A 67 3.84 -6.95 -20.11
C THR A 67 3.82 -7.57 -18.71
N ARG A 68 4.11 -6.79 -17.67
CA ARG A 68 4.09 -7.25 -16.27
C ARG A 68 2.68 -7.53 -15.77
N LEU A 69 1.70 -6.71 -16.14
CA LEU A 69 0.30 -6.94 -15.78
C LEU A 69 -0.22 -8.25 -16.41
N LEU A 70 0.19 -8.56 -17.65
CA LEU A 70 -0.14 -9.84 -18.28
C LEU A 70 0.52 -11.03 -17.56
N MET A 71 1.77 -10.90 -17.10
CA MET A 71 2.46 -11.93 -16.32
C MET A 71 1.88 -12.12 -14.90
N ALA A 72 1.18 -11.11 -14.37
CA ALA A 72 0.58 -11.14 -13.04
C ALA A 72 -0.78 -11.87 -12.97
N ASP A 73 -1.10 -12.69 -13.98
CA ASP A 73 -2.35 -13.44 -14.09
C ASP A 73 -3.63 -12.58 -14.10
N LEU A 74 -3.54 -11.31 -14.50
CA LEU A 74 -4.70 -10.40 -14.63
C LEU A 74 -5.53 -10.68 -15.90
N GLY A 75 -4.88 -11.17 -16.95
CA GLY A 75 -5.49 -11.42 -18.25
C GLY A 75 -5.63 -10.15 -19.12
N MET A 76 -5.96 -10.35 -20.40
CA MET A 76 -5.91 -9.29 -21.42
C MET A 76 -6.93 -8.17 -21.18
N ASP A 77 -8.18 -8.51 -20.89
CA ASP A 77 -9.25 -7.52 -20.71
C ASP A 77 -9.00 -6.61 -19.51
N VAL A 78 -8.52 -7.17 -18.40
CA VAL A 78 -8.22 -6.40 -17.18
C VAL A 78 -7.02 -5.49 -17.43
N THR A 79 -5.97 -6.03 -18.02
CA THR A 79 -4.77 -5.25 -18.36
C THR A 79 -5.10 -4.09 -19.28
N GLN A 80 -5.85 -4.29 -20.37
CA GLN A 80 -6.23 -3.20 -21.28
C GLN A 80 -7.02 -2.10 -20.59
N ASN A 81 -7.95 -2.46 -19.70
CA ASN A 81 -8.71 -1.48 -18.93
C ASN A 81 -7.84 -0.66 -17.97
N ILE A 82 -6.86 -1.31 -17.32
CA ILE A 82 -5.89 -0.63 -16.44
C ILE A 82 -5.01 0.31 -17.26
N MET A 83 -4.46 -0.18 -18.38
CA MET A 83 -3.58 0.61 -19.25
C MET A 83 -4.29 1.82 -19.84
N ALA A 84 -5.53 1.66 -20.33
CA ALA A 84 -6.30 2.77 -20.87
C ALA A 84 -6.61 3.87 -19.84
N ASP A 85 -6.83 3.50 -18.57
CA ASP A 85 -7.02 4.47 -17.48
C ASP A 85 -5.71 5.17 -17.13
N LEU A 86 -4.60 4.43 -17.05
CA LEU A 86 -3.27 4.98 -16.79
C LEU A 86 -2.82 5.95 -17.89
N THR A 87 -2.92 5.56 -19.16
CA THR A 87 -2.58 6.43 -20.31
C THR A 87 -3.37 7.73 -20.27
N LYS A 88 -4.69 7.68 -20.03
CA LYS A 88 -5.53 8.89 -19.90
C LYS A 88 -5.07 9.81 -18.78
N ARG A 89 -4.59 9.27 -17.67
CA ARG A 89 -4.12 10.05 -16.52
C ARG A 89 -2.73 10.65 -16.77
N VAL A 90 -1.86 9.94 -17.49
CA VAL A 90 -0.58 10.46 -17.99
C VAL A 90 -0.81 11.61 -18.98
N ASP A 91 -1.71 11.43 -19.96
CA ASP A 91 -2.06 12.46 -20.94
C ASP A 91 -2.59 13.73 -20.29
N ARG A 92 -3.35 13.58 -19.19
CA ARG A 92 -3.86 14.69 -18.38
C ARG A 92 -2.82 15.29 -17.44
N SER A 93 -1.58 14.83 -17.48
CA SER A 93 -0.48 15.23 -16.59
C SER A 93 -0.79 15.03 -15.10
N GLU A 94 -1.74 14.15 -14.76
CA GLU A 94 -2.04 13.79 -13.36
C GLU A 94 -1.03 12.79 -12.81
N LEU A 95 -0.39 12.04 -13.70
CA LEU A 95 0.71 11.14 -13.40
C LEU A 95 1.98 11.75 -13.99
N ALA A 96 2.46 12.84 -13.37
CA ALA A 96 3.71 13.48 -13.75
C ALA A 96 4.94 12.74 -13.19
N ASP A 97 4.72 11.91 -12.17
CA ASP A 97 5.75 11.16 -11.47
C ASP A 97 5.35 9.69 -11.31
N LEU A 98 6.36 8.83 -11.25
CA LEU A 98 6.21 7.39 -11.18
C LEU A 98 5.67 6.92 -9.80
N ASP A 99 5.90 7.71 -8.74
CA ASP A 99 5.24 7.51 -7.44
C ASP A 99 3.72 7.68 -7.54
N ALA A 100 3.26 8.62 -8.38
CA ALA A 100 1.84 8.84 -8.60
C ALA A 100 1.23 7.67 -9.38
N LEU A 101 1.97 7.02 -10.28
CA LEU A 101 1.52 5.84 -11.01
C LEU A 101 1.30 4.65 -10.07
N THR A 102 2.24 4.38 -9.17
CA THR A 102 2.10 3.32 -8.16
C THR A 102 0.89 3.57 -7.25
N GLN A 103 0.70 4.83 -6.81
CA GLN A 103 -0.47 5.20 -6.01
C GLN A 103 -1.79 5.09 -6.78
N ALA A 104 -1.81 5.42 -8.06
CA ALA A 104 -3.00 5.32 -8.90
C ALA A 104 -3.48 3.87 -9.08
N MET A 105 -2.56 2.91 -9.08
CA MET A 105 -2.92 1.49 -9.11
C MET A 105 -3.38 0.95 -7.74
N GLN A 106 -2.78 1.41 -6.64
CA GLN A 106 -3.10 0.91 -5.29
C GLN A 106 -4.43 1.44 -4.73
N ASN A 107 -4.89 2.61 -5.17
CA ASN A 107 -6.10 3.27 -4.65
C ASN A 107 -7.40 2.90 -5.41
N LYS A 108 -7.50 1.66 -5.92
CA LYS A 108 -8.70 1.17 -6.62
C LYS A 108 -9.42 0.04 -5.89
#